data_AF-A0A8T4RWH1-F1
#
_entry.id   AF-A0A8T4RWH1-F1
#
_cell.length_a   1.000
_cell.length_b   1.000
_cell.length_c   1.000
_cell.angle_alpha   90.00
_cell.angle_beta   90.00
_cell.angle_gamma   90.00
#
_symmetry.space_group_name_H-M   'P 1'
#
loop_
_entity.id
_entity.type
_entity.pdbx_description
1 polymer ?
#
loop_
_entity_poly.entity_id
_entity_poly.type
_entity_poly.pdbx_seq_one_letter_code
_entity_poly.pdbx_strand_id
1 'polypeptide(L)'
;MAKKASIKRKTANVEPEKKSTQNNQTYFQKNISVIKSAFKSPGKSIAMMSLMDILLYASAYAIFQIALLLLLSLDSGSGSVVGLLSKILSLTQQQAENLVSQLIWILVRLLSIIIGAYIALILAWSLFKGISWNIAANKRFDVAFFRKFFLLNLFWAAILLALFLIISLGFQQSSVPMSLLAVSFIFLYFTPIIYAINTEKRRFGSIASGLKMGILKIHYFVLPFALSLLLYYLSFNIPVLLRLQGNAATAAFLLLLSISAAVSRLYYVQMTKELQI
;
A
#
# COMPACT_ATOMS: atom_id res chain seq x y z
N MET A 1 44.96 -21.46 -61.14
CA MET A 1 44.36 -22.26 -60.06
C MET A 1 43.73 -21.32 -59.04
N ALA A 2 42.40 -21.22 -58.98
CA ALA A 2 41.68 -20.44 -57.98
C ALA A 2 40.50 -21.27 -57.44
N LYS A 3 40.54 -21.60 -56.14
CA LYS A 3 39.54 -22.41 -55.43
C LYS A 3 38.29 -21.57 -55.16
N LYS A 4 37.15 -21.92 -55.77
CA LYS A 4 35.83 -21.39 -55.39
C LYS A 4 35.36 -22.09 -54.10
N ALA A 5 35.26 -21.34 -53.00
CA ALA A 5 34.64 -21.79 -51.78
C ALA A 5 33.10 -21.69 -51.91
N SER A 6 32.41 -22.82 -51.72
CA SER A 6 30.95 -22.88 -51.70
C SER A 6 30.43 -22.66 -50.28
N ILE A 7 29.62 -21.61 -50.11
CA ILE A 7 28.96 -21.31 -48.83
C ILE A 7 27.61 -22.05 -48.83
N LYS A 8 27.55 -23.17 -48.10
CA LYS A 8 26.30 -23.88 -47.79
C LYS A 8 25.51 -23.07 -46.75
N ARG A 9 24.44 -22.40 -47.17
CA ARG A 9 23.44 -21.83 -46.26
C ARG A 9 22.62 -22.97 -45.63
N LYS A 10 22.82 -23.19 -44.33
CA LYS A 10 21.92 -24.01 -43.49
C LYS A 10 20.64 -23.20 -43.29
N THR A 11 19.58 -23.56 -44.00
CA THR A 11 18.22 -23.11 -43.67
C THR A 11 17.84 -23.74 -42.34
N ALA A 12 17.81 -22.93 -41.29
CA ALA A 12 17.24 -23.31 -40.01
C ALA A 12 15.75 -23.63 -40.24
N ASN A 13 15.37 -24.85 -39.87
CA ASN A 13 13.99 -25.30 -39.88
C ASN A 13 13.27 -24.49 -38.80
N VAL A 14 12.57 -23.42 -39.21
CA VAL A 14 11.72 -22.64 -38.32
C VAL A 14 10.48 -23.50 -38.08
N GLU A 15 10.45 -24.21 -36.96
CA GLU A 15 9.25 -24.87 -36.49
C GLU A 15 8.11 -23.84 -36.47
N PRO A 16 6.95 -24.14 -37.08
CA PRO A 16 5.82 -23.23 -37.03
C PRO A 16 5.41 -23.06 -35.57
N GLU A 17 5.53 -21.82 -35.10
CA GLU A 17 4.99 -21.35 -33.83
C GLU A 17 3.57 -21.90 -33.68
N LYS A 18 3.38 -22.82 -32.72
CA LYS A 18 2.06 -23.29 -32.32
C LYS A 18 1.27 -22.06 -31.89
N LYS A 19 0.42 -21.54 -32.80
CA LYS A 19 -0.59 -20.52 -32.49
C LYS A 19 -1.38 -21.03 -31.30
N SER A 20 -1.07 -20.49 -30.13
CA SER A 20 -1.80 -20.80 -28.90
C SER A 20 -3.27 -20.52 -29.18
N THR A 21 -4.09 -21.55 -29.09
CA THR A 21 -5.53 -21.47 -29.21
C THR A 21 -6.00 -20.34 -28.31
N GLN A 22 -6.36 -19.20 -28.90
CA GLN A 22 -6.87 -18.05 -28.15
C GLN A 22 -8.19 -18.51 -27.55
N ASN A 23 -8.13 -18.80 -26.25
CA ASN A 23 -9.25 -19.26 -25.47
C ASN A 23 -10.29 -18.12 -25.47
N ASN A 24 -11.37 -18.29 -26.24
CA ASN A 24 -12.50 -17.34 -26.37
C ASN A 24 -13.33 -17.26 -25.07
N GLN A 25 -12.68 -17.19 -23.91
CA GLN A 25 -13.36 -16.95 -22.65
C GLN A 25 -13.76 -15.49 -22.58
N THR A 26 -15.02 -15.24 -22.23
CA THR A 26 -15.48 -13.88 -21.98
C THR A 26 -14.77 -13.30 -20.76
N TYR A 27 -14.66 -11.97 -20.69
CA TYR A 27 -14.07 -11.27 -19.54
C TYR A 27 -14.64 -11.76 -18.20
N PHE A 28 -15.96 -11.95 -18.15
CA PHE A 28 -16.66 -12.44 -16.96
C PHE A 28 -16.22 -13.86 -16.57
N GLN A 29 -16.12 -14.78 -17.54
CA GLN A 29 -15.65 -16.14 -17.29
C GLN A 29 -14.21 -16.15 -16.76
N LYS A 30 -13.35 -15.29 -17.31
CA LYS A 30 -11.96 -15.13 -16.83
C LYS A 30 -11.88 -14.57 -15.42
N ASN A 31 -12.70 -13.58 -15.06
CA ASN A 31 -12.76 -13.08 -13.69
C ASN A 31 -13.22 -14.19 -12.72
N ILE A 32 -14.26 -14.96 -13.08
CA ILE A 32 -14.77 -16.06 -12.25
C ILE A 32 -13.73 -17.16 -12.06
N SER A 33 -13.00 -17.54 -13.11
CA SER A 33 -11.98 -18.58 -13.01
C SER A 33 -10.86 -18.16 -12.05
N VAL A 34 -10.41 -16.90 -12.12
CA VAL A 34 -9.41 -16.30 -11.21
C VAL A 34 -9.93 -16.24 -9.76
N ILE A 35 -11.20 -15.88 -9.56
CA ILE A 35 -11.81 -15.91 -8.21
C ILE A 35 -11.79 -17.34 -7.67
N LYS A 36 -12.25 -18.32 -8.45
CA LYS A 36 -12.29 -19.73 -8.01
C LYS A 36 -10.92 -20.26 -7.65
N SER A 37 -9.88 -19.95 -8.40
CA SER A 37 -8.52 -20.36 -8.07
C SER A 37 -7.95 -19.63 -6.86
N ALA A 38 -8.27 -18.35 -6.65
CA ALA A 38 -7.89 -17.63 -5.43
C ALA A 38 -8.48 -18.32 -4.18
N PHE A 39 -9.74 -18.77 -4.24
CA PHE A 39 -10.38 -19.54 -3.18
C PHE A 39 -9.84 -20.97 -3.01
N LYS A 40 -9.23 -21.55 -4.04
CA LYS A 40 -8.54 -22.86 -3.96
C LYS A 40 -7.16 -22.77 -3.30
N SER A 41 -6.67 -21.57 -2.98
CA SER A 41 -5.38 -21.43 -2.30
C SER A 41 -5.40 -22.11 -0.93
N PRO A 42 -4.27 -22.66 -0.46
CA PRO A 42 -4.21 -23.36 0.82
C PRO A 42 -4.52 -22.38 1.96
N GLY A 43 -5.43 -22.78 2.87
CA GLY A 43 -5.87 -21.96 4.00
C GLY A 43 -4.71 -21.43 4.87
N LYS A 44 -3.58 -22.14 4.92
CA LYS A 44 -2.34 -21.69 5.59
C LYS A 44 -1.80 -20.38 5.02
N SER A 45 -1.85 -20.18 3.70
CA SER A 45 -1.40 -18.93 3.07
C SER A 45 -2.30 -17.76 3.44
N ILE A 46 -3.62 -17.96 3.43
CA ILE A 46 -4.60 -16.96 3.86
C ILE A 46 -4.37 -16.59 5.32
N ALA A 47 -4.28 -17.58 6.21
CA ALA A 47 -4.04 -17.35 7.64
C ALA A 47 -2.74 -16.57 7.90
N MET A 48 -1.64 -16.95 7.24
CA MET A 48 -0.36 -16.24 7.39
C MET A 48 -0.44 -14.80 6.88
N MET A 49 -1.11 -14.58 5.74
CA MET A 49 -1.33 -13.23 5.20
C MET A 49 -2.21 -12.37 6.11
N SER A 50 -3.25 -12.94 6.70
CA SER A 50 -4.11 -12.25 7.68
C SER A 50 -3.34 -11.92 8.96
N LEU A 51 -2.49 -12.84 9.43
CA LEU A 51 -1.59 -12.58 10.56
C LEU A 51 -0.64 -11.42 10.28
N MET A 52 -0.04 -11.34 9.08
CA MET A 52 0.82 -10.20 8.71
C MET A 52 0.04 -8.88 8.70
N ASP A 53 -1.21 -8.88 8.26
CA ASP A 53 -2.06 -7.69 8.29
C ASP A 53 -2.38 -7.27 9.73
N ILE A 54 -2.70 -8.21 10.62
CA ILE A 54 -2.94 -7.93 12.05
C ILE A 54 -1.67 -7.35 12.71
N LEU A 55 -0.50 -7.94 12.44
CA LEU A 55 0.78 -7.43 12.95
C LEU A 55 1.10 -6.03 12.42
N LEU A 56 0.72 -5.73 11.17
CA LEU A 56 0.83 -4.38 10.63
C LEU A 56 -0.04 -3.38 11.40
N TYR A 57 -1.31 -3.71 11.66
CA TYR A 57 -2.19 -2.83 12.42
C TYR A 57 -1.71 -2.65 13.87
N ALA A 58 -1.24 -3.73 14.51
CA ALA A 58 -0.69 -3.68 15.86
C ALA A 58 0.58 -2.83 15.93
N SER A 59 1.50 -2.97 14.96
CA SER A 59 2.72 -2.15 14.91
C SER A 59 2.42 -0.69 14.61
N ALA A 60 1.49 -0.39 13.69
CA ALA A 60 1.04 0.98 13.43
C ALA A 60 0.44 1.64 14.69
N TYR A 61 -0.39 0.90 15.44
CA TYR A 61 -0.93 1.37 16.72
C TYR A 61 0.18 1.63 17.73
N ALA A 62 1.12 0.70 17.91
CA ALA A 62 2.24 0.88 18.84
C ALA A 62 3.12 2.08 18.47
N ILE A 63 3.44 2.27 17.18
CA ILE A 63 4.18 3.44 16.69
C ILE A 63 3.43 4.74 17.01
N PHE A 64 2.11 4.76 16.79
CA PHE A 64 1.28 5.92 17.12
C PHE A 64 1.27 6.21 18.62
N GLN A 65 1.13 5.19 19.47
CA GLN A 65 1.17 5.37 20.93
C GLN A 65 2.52 5.90 21.41
N ILE A 66 3.63 5.35 20.90
CA ILE A 66 4.97 5.84 21.22
C ILE A 66 5.14 7.29 20.76
N ALA A 67 4.70 7.63 19.55
CA ALA A 67 4.75 9.00 19.05
C ALA A 67 3.92 9.96 19.92
N LEU A 68 2.72 9.54 20.34
CA LEU A 68 1.87 10.32 21.23
C LEU A 68 2.53 10.53 22.61
N LEU A 69 3.11 9.49 23.21
CA LEU A 69 3.83 9.60 24.47
C LEU A 69 5.02 10.57 24.37
N LEU A 70 5.77 10.51 23.26
CA LEU A 70 6.86 11.45 22.99
C LEU A 70 6.33 12.88 22.81
N LEU A 71 5.20 13.07 22.14
CA LEU A 71 4.57 14.40 22.01
C LEU A 71 4.08 14.93 23.36
N LEU A 72 3.43 14.12 24.18
CA LEU A 72 2.99 14.49 25.53
C LEU A 72 4.17 14.81 26.46
N SER A 73 5.32 14.17 26.26
CA SER A 73 6.55 14.48 27.00
C SER A 73 7.11 15.88 26.67
N LEU A 74 6.78 16.44 25.50
CA LEU A 74 7.14 17.83 25.17
C LEU A 74 6.32 18.85 25.99
N ASP A 75 5.09 18.49 26.37
CA ASP A 75 4.15 19.40 27.06
C ASP A 75 4.30 19.38 28.58
N SER A 76 4.87 18.30 29.13
CA SER A 76 5.11 18.13 30.58
C SER A 76 6.45 18.70 31.07
N GLY A 77 7.32 19.18 30.18
CA GLY A 77 8.56 19.88 30.53
C GLY A 77 8.35 21.38 30.78
N SER A 78 9.35 22.06 31.35
CA SER A 78 9.37 23.53 31.60
C SER A 78 9.31 24.42 30.34
N GLY A 79 9.05 23.84 29.17
CA GLY A 79 8.93 24.47 27.86
C GLY A 79 7.69 24.01 27.11
N SER A 80 6.55 23.84 27.80
CA SER A 80 5.27 23.54 27.15
C SER A 80 4.96 24.59 26.08
N VAL A 81 4.43 24.15 24.92
CA VAL A 81 4.12 25.04 23.79
C VAL A 81 3.10 26.10 24.22
N VAL A 82 2.15 25.70 25.07
CA VAL A 82 1.14 26.57 25.66
C VAL A 82 1.78 27.57 26.64
N GLY A 83 2.72 27.14 27.48
CA GLY A 83 3.44 28.00 28.42
C GLY A 83 4.42 28.97 27.77
N LEU A 84 4.97 28.63 26.60
CA LEU A 84 5.80 29.52 25.79
C LEU A 84 4.95 30.57 25.06
N LEU A 85 3.81 30.17 24.46
CA LEU A 85 2.88 31.10 23.81
C LEU A 85 2.36 32.16 24.78
N SER A 86 2.05 31.79 26.02
CA SER A 86 1.64 32.75 27.05
C SER A 86 2.76 33.71 27.48
N LYS A 87 4.02 33.30 27.40
CA LYS A 87 5.18 34.14 27.72
C LYS A 87 5.54 35.09 26.58
N ILE A 88 5.26 34.73 25.32
CA ILE A 88 5.58 35.56 24.14
C ILE A 88 4.91 36.94 24.19
N LEU A 89 3.72 37.03 24.80
CA LEU A 89 2.98 38.28 24.92
C LEU A 89 3.56 39.27 25.95
N SER A 90 4.56 38.88 26.74
CA SER A 90 5.01 39.67 27.91
C SER A 90 6.52 39.92 28.00
N LEU A 91 7.27 39.87 26.89
CA LEU A 91 8.75 39.85 26.96
C LEU A 91 9.44 41.17 26.56
N THR A 92 10.56 41.43 27.24
CA THR A 92 11.59 42.39 26.82
C THR A 92 12.52 41.78 25.75
N GLN A 93 13.21 42.63 24.98
CA GLN A 93 13.98 42.25 23.77
C GLN A 93 15.06 41.17 24.03
N GLN A 94 15.68 41.16 25.21
CA GLN A 94 16.71 40.17 25.58
C GLN A 94 16.12 38.82 26.02
N GLN A 95 14.86 38.80 26.47
CA GLN A 95 14.16 37.56 26.80
C GLN A 95 13.55 36.91 25.54
N ALA A 96 13.35 37.68 24.47
CA ALA A 96 12.86 37.20 23.19
C ALA A 96 13.86 36.25 22.49
N GLU A 97 15.17 36.54 22.49
CA GLU A 97 16.19 35.69 21.83
C GLU A 97 16.29 34.28 22.45
N ASN A 98 16.20 34.20 23.78
CA ASN A 98 16.18 32.93 24.50
C ASN A 98 14.90 32.13 24.22
N LEU A 99 13.75 32.80 24.10
CA LEU A 99 12.50 32.14 23.73
C LEU A 99 12.48 31.66 22.28
N VAL A 100 13.01 32.43 21.33
CA VAL A 100 13.12 32.03 19.93
C VAL A 100 13.97 30.75 19.81
N SER A 101 15.10 30.71 20.52
CA SER A 101 15.97 29.52 20.56
C SER A 101 15.24 28.29 21.13
N GLN A 102 14.46 28.45 22.20
CA GLN A 102 13.66 27.36 22.78
C GLN A 102 12.54 26.88 21.83
N LEU A 103 11.87 27.81 21.15
CA LEU A 103 10.86 27.52 20.12
C LEU A 103 11.42 26.70 18.96
N ILE A 104 12.61 27.08 18.45
CA ILE A 104 13.29 26.34 17.38
C ILE A 104 13.55 24.89 17.82
N TRP A 105 14.09 24.67 19.03
CA TRP A 105 14.35 23.33 19.52
C TRP A 105 13.08 22.48 19.68
N ILE A 106 11.99 23.09 20.12
CA ILE A 106 10.69 22.40 20.21
C ILE A 106 10.18 22.02 18.83
N LEU A 107 10.24 22.94 17.86
CA LEU A 107 9.87 22.66 16.47
C LEU A 107 10.72 21.53 15.87
N VAL A 108 12.04 21.56 16.09
CA VAL A 108 12.96 20.50 15.63
C VAL A 108 12.61 19.15 16.25
N ARG A 109 12.32 19.10 17.56
CA ARG A 109 11.90 17.86 18.24
C ARG A 109 10.57 17.35 17.71
N LEU A 110 9.58 18.23 17.56
CA LEU A 110 8.27 17.89 17.02
C LEU A 110 8.37 17.31 15.60
N LEU A 111 9.11 17.98 14.72
CA LEU A 111 9.38 17.49 13.37
C LEU A 111 10.10 16.15 13.39
N SER A 112 11.08 15.97 14.27
CA SER A 112 11.82 14.70 14.40
C SER A 112 10.92 13.55 14.83
N ILE A 113 9.99 13.77 15.76
CA ILE A 113 9.01 12.76 16.19
C ILE A 113 8.08 12.39 15.05
N ILE A 114 7.54 13.38 14.33
CA ILE A 114 6.63 13.15 13.19
C ILE A 114 7.33 12.38 12.07
N ILE A 115 8.53 12.81 11.68
CA ILE A 115 9.32 12.17 10.62
C ILE A 115 9.72 10.75 11.04
N GLY A 116 10.16 10.56 12.29
CA GLY A 116 10.54 9.26 12.83
C GLY A 116 9.37 8.28 12.84
N ALA A 117 8.20 8.71 13.31
CA ALA A 117 6.98 7.91 13.30
C ALA A 117 6.54 7.55 11.88
N TYR A 118 6.63 8.49 10.95
CA TYR A 118 6.31 8.27 9.53
C TYR A 118 7.24 7.23 8.88
N ILE A 119 8.56 7.33 9.10
CA ILE A 119 9.53 6.36 8.59
C ILE A 119 9.29 4.98 9.21
N ALA A 120 9.04 4.90 10.52
CA ALA A 120 8.74 3.66 11.20
C ALA A 120 7.46 3.00 10.64
N LEU A 121 6.42 3.79 10.36
CA LEU A 121 5.19 3.31 9.75
C LEU A 121 5.44 2.75 8.35
N ILE A 122 6.23 3.43 7.52
CA ILE A 122 6.59 2.93 6.18
C ILE A 122 7.41 1.64 6.29
N LEU A 123 8.36 1.55 7.22
CA LEU A 123 9.14 0.33 7.44
C LEU A 123 8.25 -0.86 7.82
N ALA A 124 7.35 -0.67 8.79
CA ALA A 124 6.37 -1.69 9.20
C ALA A 124 5.48 -2.09 8.02
N TRP A 125 4.92 -1.10 7.30
CA TRP A 125 4.12 -1.33 6.09
C TRP A 125 4.88 -2.15 5.05
N SER A 126 6.11 -1.76 4.72
CA SER A 126 6.93 -2.45 3.74
C SER A 126 7.30 -3.87 4.15
N LEU A 127 7.55 -4.11 5.42
CA LEU A 127 7.88 -5.44 5.93
C LEU A 127 6.67 -6.36 5.86
N PHE A 128 5.59 -6.01 6.53
CA PHE A 128 4.42 -6.88 6.65
C PHE A 128 3.67 -7.06 5.33
N LYS A 129 3.41 -5.97 4.59
CA LYS A 129 2.79 -6.12 3.26
C LYS A 129 3.76 -6.78 2.29
N GLY A 130 5.06 -6.49 2.33
CA GLY A 130 6.03 -7.14 1.45
C GLY A 130 6.07 -8.66 1.63
N ILE A 131 6.03 -9.15 2.87
CA ILE A 131 5.88 -10.58 3.17
C ILE A 131 4.54 -11.10 2.65
N SER A 132 3.45 -10.41 2.97
CA SER A 132 2.09 -10.83 2.60
C SER A 132 1.88 -10.94 1.08
N TRP A 133 2.46 -10.03 0.30
CA TRP A 133 2.42 -10.10 -1.17
C TRP A 133 3.30 -11.21 -1.73
N ASN A 134 4.49 -11.46 -1.15
CA ASN A 134 5.31 -12.61 -1.56
C ASN A 134 4.63 -13.94 -1.26
N ILE A 135 3.92 -14.07 -0.13
CA ILE A 135 3.10 -15.25 0.17
C ILE A 135 2.02 -15.42 -0.91
N ALA A 136 1.28 -14.36 -1.25
CA ALA A 136 0.27 -14.43 -2.32
C ALA A 136 0.87 -14.84 -3.69
N ALA A 137 2.10 -14.40 -3.98
CA ALA A 137 2.82 -14.73 -5.20
C ALA A 137 3.53 -16.10 -5.18
N ASN A 138 3.55 -16.80 -4.05
CA ASN A 138 4.38 -17.98 -3.78
C ASN A 138 5.88 -17.71 -4.06
N LYS A 139 6.39 -16.56 -3.62
CA LYS A 139 7.79 -16.14 -3.76
C LYS A 139 8.46 -16.01 -2.40
N ARG A 140 9.80 -16.11 -2.36
CA ARG A 140 10.58 -15.89 -1.13
C ARG A 140 10.77 -14.40 -0.89
N PHE A 141 10.52 -13.95 0.33
CA PHE A 141 10.88 -12.61 0.77
C PHE A 141 12.39 -12.53 1.02
N ASP A 142 13.06 -11.58 0.40
CA ASP A 142 14.50 -11.34 0.57
C ASP A 142 14.79 -9.84 0.75
N VAL A 143 16.01 -9.51 1.20
CA VAL A 143 16.42 -8.12 1.50
C VAL A 143 16.40 -7.24 0.26
N ALA A 144 16.75 -7.79 -0.91
CA ALA A 144 16.74 -7.06 -2.18
C ALA A 144 15.31 -6.65 -2.58
N PHE A 145 14.35 -7.54 -2.38
CA PHE A 145 12.93 -7.26 -2.54
C PHE A 145 12.47 -6.23 -1.52
N PHE A 146 12.79 -6.40 -0.23
CA PHE A 146 12.41 -5.47 0.82
C PHE A 146 12.86 -4.04 0.51
N ARG A 147 14.13 -3.83 0.13
CA ARG A 147 14.64 -2.50 -0.22
C ARG A 147 13.84 -1.86 -1.38
N LYS A 148 13.52 -2.64 -2.41
CA LYS A 148 12.71 -2.16 -3.55
C LYS A 148 11.28 -1.86 -3.13
N PHE A 149 10.68 -2.70 -2.31
CA PHE A 149 9.31 -2.54 -1.81
C PHE A 149 9.21 -1.35 -0.83
N PHE A 150 10.25 -1.10 -0.03
CA PHE A 150 10.38 0.07 0.82
C PHE A 150 10.45 1.36 0.01
N LEU A 151 11.34 1.42 -0.98
CA LEU A 151 11.45 2.59 -1.86
C LEU A 151 10.16 2.82 -2.66
N LEU A 152 9.48 1.76 -3.09
CA LEU A 152 8.17 1.84 -3.73
C LEU A 152 7.16 2.51 -2.78
N ASN A 153 7.06 2.06 -1.54
CA ASN A 153 6.13 2.61 -0.55
C ASN A 153 6.46 4.07 -0.21
N LEU A 154 7.75 4.38 -0.04
CA LEU A 154 8.19 5.74 0.24
C LEU A 154 7.78 6.70 -0.88
N PHE A 155 8.05 6.33 -2.13
CA PHE A 155 7.69 7.15 -3.29
C PHE A 155 6.16 7.23 -3.49
N TRP A 156 5.45 6.12 -3.31
CA TRP A 156 3.99 6.08 -3.42
C TRP A 156 3.31 6.93 -2.34
N ALA A 157 3.80 6.88 -1.10
CA ALA A 157 3.33 7.72 -0.01
C ALA A 157 3.67 9.21 -0.23
N ALA A 158 4.83 9.51 -0.82
CA ALA A 158 5.18 10.87 -1.21
C ALA A 158 4.24 11.44 -2.28
N ILE A 159 3.86 10.65 -3.30
CA ILE A 159 2.84 11.05 -4.28
C ILE A 159 1.51 11.33 -3.58
N LEU A 160 1.09 10.44 -2.67
CA LEU A 160 -0.15 10.62 -1.92
C LEU A 160 -0.12 11.94 -1.12
N LEU A 161 0.95 12.16 -0.35
CA LEU A 161 1.14 13.36 0.45
C LEU A 161 1.12 14.63 -0.42
N ALA A 162 1.81 14.61 -1.56
CA ALA A 162 1.80 15.73 -2.50
C ALA A 162 0.39 16.04 -3.02
N LEU A 163 -0.41 15.02 -3.36
CA LEU A 163 -1.79 15.21 -3.78
C LEU A 163 -2.69 15.73 -2.65
N PHE A 164 -2.51 15.24 -1.42
CA PHE A 164 -3.20 15.77 -0.24
C PHE A 164 -2.90 17.26 -0.05
N LEU A 165 -1.64 17.68 -0.18
CA LEU A 165 -1.23 19.08 -0.07
C LEU A 165 -1.81 19.93 -1.20
N ILE A 166 -1.73 19.47 -2.45
CA ILE A 166 -2.30 20.17 -3.61
C ILE A 166 -3.80 20.38 -3.43
N ILE A 167 -4.53 19.36 -2.96
CA ILE A 167 -5.98 19.48 -2.73
C ILE A 167 -6.26 20.44 -1.58
N SER A 168 -5.55 20.31 -0.48
CA SER A 168 -5.78 21.13 0.72
C SER A 168 -5.49 22.62 0.49
N LEU A 169 -4.52 22.93 -0.38
CA LEU A 169 -4.14 24.30 -0.71
C LEU A 169 -4.87 24.86 -1.94
N GLY A 170 -5.27 24.00 -2.88
CA GLY A 170 -5.80 24.40 -4.19
C GLY A 170 -7.32 24.40 -4.31
N PHE A 171 -8.06 23.79 -3.37
CA PHE A 171 -9.52 23.71 -3.40
C PHE A 171 -10.16 24.53 -2.29
N GLN A 172 -11.40 24.98 -2.53
CA GLN A 172 -12.23 25.55 -1.48
C GLN A 172 -12.45 24.54 -0.35
N GLN A 173 -12.48 25.01 0.90
CA GLN A 173 -12.59 24.15 2.10
C GLN A 173 -13.78 23.18 2.05
N SER A 174 -14.92 23.60 1.47
CA SER A 174 -16.11 22.76 1.28
C SER A 174 -15.88 21.57 0.35
N SER A 175 -14.98 21.70 -0.63
CA SER A 175 -14.70 20.66 -1.62
C SER A 175 -13.55 19.72 -1.21
N VAL A 176 -12.71 20.13 -0.26
CA VAL A 176 -11.55 19.35 0.20
C VAL A 176 -11.92 17.92 0.61
N PRO A 177 -12.93 17.67 1.47
CA PRO A 177 -13.25 16.30 1.89
C PRO A 177 -13.59 15.38 0.72
N MET A 178 -14.36 15.89 -0.24
CA MET A 178 -14.82 15.10 -1.38
C MET A 178 -13.69 14.80 -2.37
N SER A 179 -12.80 15.78 -2.60
CA SER A 179 -11.59 15.60 -3.39
C SER A 179 -10.61 14.61 -2.75
N LEU A 180 -10.44 14.66 -1.43
CA LEU A 180 -9.60 13.70 -0.69
C LEU A 180 -10.16 12.29 -0.72
N LEU A 181 -11.49 12.15 -0.65
CA LEU A 181 -12.16 10.86 -0.80
C LEU A 181 -11.94 10.29 -2.21
N ALA A 182 -12.09 11.11 -3.26
CA ALA A 182 -11.82 10.69 -4.64
C ALA A 182 -10.37 10.21 -4.83
N VAL A 183 -9.38 10.96 -4.32
CA VAL A 183 -7.97 10.54 -4.36
C VAL A 183 -7.75 9.25 -3.58
N SER A 184 -8.37 9.10 -2.41
CA SER A 184 -8.27 7.88 -1.61
C SER A 184 -8.80 6.66 -2.38
N PHE A 185 -9.93 6.78 -3.08
CA PHE A 185 -10.46 5.71 -3.94
C PHE A 185 -9.51 5.34 -5.08
N ILE A 186 -8.92 6.32 -5.74
CA ILE A 186 -7.92 6.10 -6.80
C ILE A 186 -6.71 5.34 -6.24
N PHE A 187 -6.21 5.75 -5.07
CA PHE A 187 -5.09 5.08 -4.41
C PHE A 187 -5.43 3.65 -3.99
N LEU A 188 -6.60 3.43 -3.39
CA LEU A 188 -7.07 2.09 -3.03
C LEU A 188 -7.20 1.17 -4.24
N TYR A 189 -7.59 1.70 -5.40
CA TYR A 189 -7.66 0.95 -6.65
C TYR A 189 -6.27 0.59 -7.20
N PHE A 190 -5.36 1.55 -7.31
CA PHE A 190 -4.05 1.32 -7.95
C PHE A 190 -3.02 0.62 -7.06
N THR A 191 -3.05 0.82 -5.74
CA THR A 191 -2.10 0.24 -4.79
C THR A 191 -1.97 -1.29 -4.93
N PRO A 192 -3.05 -2.09 -4.88
CA PRO A 192 -2.94 -3.54 -5.01
C PRO A 192 -2.41 -3.98 -6.38
N ILE A 193 -2.74 -3.26 -7.46
CA ILE A 193 -2.23 -3.56 -8.81
C ILE A 193 -0.72 -3.32 -8.87
N ILE A 194 -0.26 -2.17 -8.38
CA ILE A 194 1.16 -1.80 -8.35
C ILE A 194 1.94 -2.80 -7.49
N TYR A 195 1.42 -3.18 -6.33
CA TYR A 195 2.05 -4.16 -5.45
C TYR A 195 2.13 -5.55 -6.05
N ALA A 196 1.06 -6.02 -6.70
CA ALA A 196 1.07 -7.29 -7.42
C ALA A 196 2.16 -7.30 -8.51
N ILE A 197 2.23 -6.25 -9.32
CA ILE A 197 3.25 -6.13 -10.39
C ILE A 197 4.66 -6.04 -9.82
N ASN A 198 4.88 -5.27 -8.75
CA ASN A 198 6.19 -5.17 -8.12
C ASN A 198 6.65 -6.50 -7.53
N THR A 199 5.73 -7.26 -6.96
CA THR A 199 6.02 -8.61 -6.45
C THR A 199 6.33 -9.58 -7.58
N GLU A 200 5.64 -9.44 -8.72
CA GLU A 200 5.88 -10.30 -9.87
C GLU A 200 7.21 -9.99 -10.57
N LYS A 201 7.46 -8.72 -10.90
CA LYS A 201 8.59 -8.31 -11.72
C LYS A 201 9.85 -7.94 -10.93
N ARG A 202 9.71 -7.57 -9.65
CA ARG A 202 10.81 -7.10 -8.77
C ARG A 202 11.61 -5.93 -9.37
N ARG A 203 10.93 -5.00 -10.06
CA ARG A 203 11.52 -3.84 -10.78
C ARG A 203 10.95 -2.52 -10.25
N PHE A 204 11.76 -1.46 -10.26
CA PHE A 204 11.34 -0.12 -9.82
C PHE A 204 10.25 0.52 -10.69
N GLY A 205 10.19 0.19 -11.99
CA GLY A 205 9.17 0.68 -12.92
C GLY A 205 7.75 0.11 -12.71
N SER A 206 7.46 -0.43 -11.53
CA SER A 206 6.19 -1.07 -11.22
C SER A 206 5.03 -0.09 -11.06
N ILE A 207 5.29 1.16 -10.66
CA ILE A 207 4.25 2.21 -10.61
C ILE A 207 3.74 2.50 -12.01
N ALA A 208 4.62 2.91 -12.94
CA ALA A 208 4.21 3.20 -14.31
C ALA A 208 3.56 1.99 -14.99
N SER A 209 4.12 0.79 -14.78
CA SER A 209 3.53 -0.45 -15.29
C SER A 209 2.15 -0.74 -14.69
N GLY A 210 1.95 -0.48 -13.40
CA GLY A 210 0.69 -0.70 -12.70
C GLY A 210 -0.38 0.33 -13.03
N LEU A 211 -0.01 1.59 -13.18
CA LEU A 211 -0.91 2.63 -13.68
C LEU A 211 -1.36 2.29 -15.11
N LYS A 212 -0.41 1.99 -16.02
CA LYS A 212 -0.72 1.61 -17.40
C LYS A 212 -1.63 0.37 -17.44
N MET A 213 -1.33 -0.67 -16.67
CA MET A 213 -2.16 -1.88 -16.61
C MET A 213 -3.54 -1.59 -16.02
N GLY A 214 -3.64 -0.84 -14.92
CA GLY A 214 -4.90 -0.53 -14.26
C GLY A 214 -5.83 0.34 -15.12
N ILE A 215 -5.27 1.19 -15.99
CA ILE A 215 -6.05 2.00 -16.96
C ILE A 215 -6.45 1.15 -18.17
N LEU A 216 -5.48 0.53 -18.86
CA LEU A 216 -5.75 -0.21 -20.10
C LEU A 216 -6.59 -1.47 -19.89
N LYS A 217 -6.51 -2.08 -18.71
CA LYS A 217 -7.18 -3.33 -18.36
C LYS A 217 -8.18 -3.14 -17.21
N ILE A 218 -8.77 -1.94 -17.08
CA ILE A 218 -9.67 -1.56 -15.99
C ILE A 218 -10.81 -2.56 -15.76
N HIS A 219 -11.39 -3.10 -16.83
CA HIS A 219 -12.50 -4.06 -16.77
C HIS A 219 -12.15 -5.38 -16.07
N TYR A 220 -10.86 -5.74 -15.94
CA TYR A 220 -10.41 -6.90 -15.16
C TYR A 220 -10.23 -6.61 -13.66
N PHE A 221 -10.13 -5.33 -13.30
CA PHE A 221 -9.83 -4.89 -11.93
C PHE A 221 -11.00 -4.17 -11.26
N VAL A 222 -12.01 -3.72 -12.00
CA VAL A 222 -13.22 -3.11 -11.42
C VAL A 222 -14.02 -4.12 -10.61
N LEU A 223 -14.29 -5.31 -11.15
CA LEU A 223 -15.04 -6.35 -10.44
C LEU A 223 -14.39 -6.76 -9.09
N PRO A 224 -13.10 -7.13 -9.03
CA PRO A 224 -12.46 -7.49 -7.76
C PRO A 224 -12.34 -6.30 -6.80
N PHE A 225 -12.23 -5.08 -7.32
CA PHE A 225 -12.25 -3.88 -6.49
C PHE A 225 -13.63 -3.68 -5.85
N ALA A 226 -14.69 -3.77 -6.64
CA ALA A 226 -16.07 -3.72 -6.14
C ALA A 226 -16.36 -4.84 -5.14
N LEU A 227 -15.88 -6.07 -5.41
CA LEU A 227 -15.98 -7.18 -4.47
C LEU A 227 -15.21 -6.90 -3.16
N SER A 228 -14.03 -6.28 -3.23
CA SER A 228 -13.26 -5.90 -2.05
C SER A 228 -14.00 -4.85 -1.22
N LEU A 229 -14.66 -3.87 -1.86
CA LEU A 229 -15.51 -2.89 -1.19
C LEU A 229 -16.73 -3.54 -0.54
N LEU A 230 -17.38 -4.49 -1.23
CA LEU A 230 -18.50 -5.24 -0.68
C LEU A 230 -18.06 -6.06 0.54
N LEU A 231 -16.94 -6.77 0.46
CA LEU A 231 -16.38 -7.54 1.58
C LEU A 231 -15.99 -6.63 2.76
N TYR A 232 -15.46 -5.45 2.48
CA TYR A 232 -15.20 -4.42 3.49
C TYR A 232 -16.49 -3.99 4.19
N TYR A 233 -17.53 -3.66 3.42
CA TYR A 233 -18.85 -3.29 3.95
C TYR A 233 -19.46 -4.42 4.79
N LEU A 234 -19.39 -5.66 4.32
CA LEU A 234 -19.86 -6.82 5.07
C LEU A 234 -19.05 -7.02 6.37
N SER A 235 -17.72 -6.86 6.32
CA SER A 235 -16.86 -6.96 7.50
C SER A 235 -17.28 -5.96 8.59
N PHE A 236 -17.72 -4.76 8.19
CA PHE A 236 -18.23 -3.73 9.10
C PHE A 236 -19.60 -4.08 9.70
N ASN A 237 -20.52 -4.62 8.90
CA ASN A 237 -21.90 -4.87 9.33
C ASN A 237 -22.09 -6.21 10.04
N ILE A 238 -21.29 -7.24 9.75
CA ILE A 238 -21.42 -8.58 10.37
C ILE A 238 -21.32 -8.53 11.90
N PRO A 239 -20.33 -7.85 12.52
CA PRO A 239 -20.26 -7.75 13.98
C PRO A 239 -21.50 -7.10 14.60
N VAL A 240 -22.08 -6.10 13.91
CA VAL A 240 -23.31 -5.42 14.33
C VAL A 240 -24.51 -6.37 14.25
N LEU A 241 -24.64 -7.13 13.16
CA LEU A 241 -25.69 -8.13 12.97
C LEU A 241 -25.60 -9.26 14.01
N LEU A 242 -24.38 -9.67 14.37
CA LEU A 242 -24.12 -10.67 15.41
C LEU A 242 -24.25 -10.11 16.84
N ARG A 243 -24.61 -8.82 16.99
CA ARG A 243 -24.72 -8.12 18.27
C ARG A 243 -23.44 -8.20 19.12
N LEU A 244 -22.29 -8.31 18.47
CA LEU A 244 -21.00 -8.20 19.15
C LEU A 244 -20.83 -6.77 19.63
N GLN A 245 -20.29 -6.59 20.84
CA GLN A 245 -20.05 -5.27 21.41
C GLN A 245 -18.59 -5.11 21.86
N GLY A 246 -18.14 -3.86 21.95
CA GLY A 246 -16.81 -3.49 22.42
C GLY A 246 -15.68 -4.22 21.67
N ASN A 247 -14.74 -4.78 22.44
CA ASN A 247 -13.53 -5.40 21.90
C ASN A 247 -13.82 -6.61 21.00
N ALA A 248 -14.88 -7.36 21.26
CA ALA A 248 -15.25 -8.52 20.45
C ALA A 248 -15.68 -8.12 19.03
N ALA A 249 -16.45 -7.02 18.91
CA ALA A 249 -16.86 -6.49 17.62
C ALA A 249 -15.66 -6.00 16.80
N THR A 250 -14.75 -5.26 17.44
CA THR A 250 -13.52 -4.77 16.82
C THR A 250 -12.62 -5.91 16.36
N ALA A 251 -12.43 -6.93 17.20
CA ALA A 251 -11.62 -8.11 16.86
C ALA A 251 -12.22 -8.87 15.66
N ALA A 252 -13.53 -9.09 15.65
CA ALA A 252 -14.24 -9.73 14.54
C ALA A 252 -14.12 -8.91 13.25
N PHE A 253 -14.31 -7.58 13.32
CA PHE A 253 -14.13 -6.67 12.19
C PHE A 253 -12.72 -6.78 11.60
N LEU A 254 -11.68 -6.67 12.43
CA LEU A 254 -10.28 -6.74 11.98
C LEU A 254 -9.94 -8.11 11.36
N LEU A 255 -10.46 -9.19 11.95
CA LEU A 255 -10.26 -10.53 11.44
C LEU A 255 -10.90 -10.70 10.06
N LEU A 256 -12.19 -10.35 9.91
CA LEU A 256 -12.90 -10.41 8.64
C LEU A 256 -12.25 -9.51 7.57
N LEU A 257 -11.82 -8.31 7.96
CA LEU A 257 -11.11 -7.38 7.09
C LEU A 257 -9.79 -7.97 6.60
N SER A 258 -9.01 -8.57 7.50
CA SER A 258 -7.70 -9.18 7.16
C SER A 258 -7.83 -10.42 6.27
N ILE A 259 -8.89 -11.22 6.44
CA ILE A 259 -9.20 -12.36 5.56
C ILE A 259 -9.60 -11.85 4.18
N SER A 260 -10.51 -10.86 4.13
CA SER A 260 -10.97 -10.25 2.89
C SER A 260 -9.80 -9.66 2.09
N ALA A 261 -8.91 -8.92 2.76
CA ALA A 261 -7.70 -8.36 2.16
C ALA A 261 -6.75 -9.45 1.63
N ALA A 262 -6.63 -10.59 2.33
CA ALA A 262 -5.81 -11.71 1.89
C ALA A 262 -6.36 -12.36 0.60
N VAL A 263 -7.67 -12.58 0.52
CA VAL A 263 -8.33 -13.11 -0.67
C VAL A 263 -8.19 -12.15 -1.85
N SER A 264 -8.42 -10.84 -1.64
CA SER A 264 -8.22 -9.83 -2.68
C SER A 264 -6.78 -9.84 -3.21
N ARG A 265 -5.77 -9.95 -2.33
CA ARG A 265 -4.37 -10.02 -2.76
C ARG A 265 -4.08 -11.20 -3.67
N LEU A 266 -4.59 -12.39 -3.35
CA LEU A 266 -4.45 -13.58 -4.20
C LEU A 266 -5.06 -13.34 -5.58
N TYR A 267 -6.24 -12.75 -5.62
CA TYR A 267 -6.88 -12.37 -6.88
C TYR A 267 -5.99 -11.42 -7.70
N TYR A 268 -5.50 -10.33 -7.12
CA TYR A 268 -4.69 -9.34 -7.85
C TYR A 268 -3.40 -9.95 -8.39
N VAL A 269 -2.73 -10.79 -7.59
CA VAL A 269 -1.53 -11.51 -8.04
C VAL A 269 -1.85 -12.43 -9.21
N GLN A 270 -2.93 -13.21 -9.13
CA GLN A 270 -3.25 -14.15 -10.18
C GLN A 270 -3.69 -13.44 -11.46
N MET A 271 -4.55 -12.43 -11.35
CA MET A 271 -4.98 -11.64 -12.50
C MET A 271 -3.80 -10.94 -13.18
N THR A 272 -2.86 -10.38 -12.41
CA THR A 272 -1.67 -9.75 -13.00
C THR A 272 -0.75 -10.76 -13.69
N LYS A 273 -0.63 -12.00 -13.21
CA LYS A 273 0.08 -13.08 -13.92
C LYS A 273 -0.59 -13.42 -15.26
N GLU A 274 -1.91 -13.57 -15.28
CA GLU A 274 -2.67 -13.92 -16.48
C GLU A 274 -2.74 -12.80 -17.53
N LEU A 275 -2.55 -11.55 -17.13
CA LEU A 275 -2.55 -10.39 -18.01
C LEU A 275 -1.16 -9.97 -18.48
N GLN A 276 -0.10 -10.65 -18.03
CA GLN A 276 1.29 -10.43 -18.48
C GLN A 276 1.71 -11.33 -19.64
N ILE A 277 0.76 -12.08 -20.21
CA ILE A 277 0.84 -12.65 -21.57
C ILE A 277 0.54 -11.55 -22.59
#